data_AF-A0A7R7TG71-F1
#
_entry.id   AF-A0A7R7TG71-F1
#
_cell.length_a   1.000
_cell.length_b   1.000
_cell.length_c   1.000
_cell.angle_alpha   90.00
_cell.angle_beta   90.00
_cell.angle_gamma   90.00
#
_symmetry.space_group_name_H-M   'P 1'
#
loop_
_entity.id
_entity.type
_entity.pdbx_description
1 polymer ?
#
loop_
_entity_poly.entity_id
_entity_poly.type
_entity_poly.pdbx_seq_one_letter_code
_entity_poly.pdbx_strand_id
1 'polypeptide(L)'
;MPELGPLRPERVAVYTLTLPGLAVAERIHRVLPGSTLYAAAKYRGLLEGAVYFEEPIKELLLKTWPLHDGHVFVMASGIVLRAIAP
;
A
#
# COMPACT_ATOMS: atom_id res chain seq x y z
N MET A 1 -8.82 1.07 26.96
CA MET A 1 -8.10 1.06 25.67
C MET A 1 -7.21 2.29 25.68
N PRO A 2 -5.89 2.18 25.51
CA PRO A 2 -5.08 3.39 25.36
C PRO A 2 -5.66 4.20 24.20
N GLU A 3 -5.83 5.51 24.38
CA GLU A 3 -6.28 6.37 23.29
C GLU A 3 -5.32 6.14 22.11
N LEU A 4 -5.85 5.57 21.04
CA LEU A 4 -5.15 5.54 19.77
C LEU A 4 -4.94 7.02 19.43
N GLY A 5 -3.69 7.47 19.52
CA GLY A 5 -3.32 8.85 19.21
C GLY A 5 -3.81 9.26 17.82
N PRO A 6 -3.65 10.53 17.44
CA PRO A 6 -4.14 11.01 16.16
C PRO A 6 -3.64 10.12 15.02
N LEU A 7 -4.53 9.80 14.08
CA LEU A 7 -4.15 9.17 12.81
C LEU A 7 -2.97 9.96 12.22
N ARG A 8 -1.94 9.25 11.75
CA ARG A 8 -0.79 9.79 11.02
C ARG A 8 -0.86 9.29 9.58
N PRO A 9 -1.66 9.92 8.69
CA PRO A 9 -1.85 9.43 7.33
C PRO A 9 -0.54 9.28 6.54
N GLU A 10 0.46 10.11 6.83
CA GLU A 10 1.80 10.06 6.27
C GLU A 10 2.61 8.81 6.64
N ARG A 11 2.18 8.09 7.68
CA ARG A 11 2.73 6.80 8.11
C ARG A 11 1.95 5.62 7.54
N VAL A 12 1.03 5.84 6.61
CA VAL A 12 0.22 4.78 5.99
C VAL A 12 0.77 4.42 4.61
N ALA A 13 0.89 3.13 4.33
CA ALA A 13 1.14 2.60 3.00
C ALA A 13 -0.13 2.03 2.36
N VAL A 14 -0.33 2.34 1.08
CA VAL A 14 -1.41 1.78 0.24
C VAL A 14 -0.76 0.94 -0.86
N TYR A 15 -1.14 -0.33 -0.98
CA TYR A 15 -0.55 -1.26 -1.94
C TYR A 15 -1.56 -1.70 -2.98
N THR A 16 -1.17 -1.72 -4.24
CA THR A 16 -1.97 -2.34 -5.31
C THR A 16 -1.10 -3.01 -6.38
N LEU A 17 -1.62 -4.08 -6.97
CA LEU A 17 -0.92 -4.85 -8.00
C LEU A 17 -1.83 -5.32 -9.14
N THR A 18 -3.07 -4.83 -9.18
CA THR A 18 -4.07 -5.16 -10.21
C THR A 18 -4.60 -3.89 -10.85
N LEU A 19 -4.94 -3.97 -12.14
CA LEU A 19 -5.49 -2.83 -12.89
C LEU A 19 -6.78 -2.26 -12.25
N PRO A 20 -7.77 -3.07 -11.82
CA PRO A 20 -8.95 -2.53 -11.14
C PRO A 20 -8.63 -1.90 -9.78
N GLY A 21 -7.55 -2.35 -9.13
CA GLY A 21 -7.12 -1.84 -7.83
C GLY A 21 -6.55 -0.43 -7.88
N LEU A 22 -6.02 0.02 -9.02
CA LEU A 22 -5.39 1.34 -9.17
C LEU A 22 -6.33 2.48 -8.75
N ALA A 23 -7.56 2.48 -9.27
CA ALA A 23 -8.53 3.53 -9.01
C ALA A 23 -8.95 3.59 -7.53
N VAL A 24 -9.02 2.44 -6.86
CA VAL A 24 -9.37 2.39 -5.43
C VAL A 24 -8.19 2.84 -4.57
N ALA A 25 -6.98 2.35 -4.89
CA ALA A 25 -5.76 2.73 -4.18
C ALA A 25 -5.48 4.24 -4.28
N GLU A 26 -5.68 4.83 -5.46
CA GLU A 26 -5.55 6.27 -5.67
C GLU A 26 -6.57 7.08 -4.86
N ARG A 27 -7.84 6.64 -4.80
CA ARG A 27 -8.87 7.30 -3.97
C ARG A 27 -8.50 7.26 -2.49
N ILE A 28 -8.00 6.13 -2.01
CA ILE A 28 -7.54 5.99 -0.62
C ILE A 28 -6.35 6.91 -0.35
N HIS A 29 -5.35 6.90 -1.24
CA HIS A 29 -4.18 7.76 -1.13
C HIS A 29 -4.56 9.26 -1.09
N ARG A 30 -5.53 9.69 -1.91
CA ARG A 30 -6.02 11.07 -1.92
C ARG A 30 -6.69 11.51 -0.61
N VAL A 31 -7.36 10.61 0.11
CA VAL A 31 -8.00 10.95 1.40
C VAL A 31 -7.06 10.75 2.60
N LEU A 32 -5.90 10.12 2.39
CA LEU A 32 -4.82 9.96 3.36
C LEU A 32 -3.60 10.79 2.93
N PRO A 33 -3.63 12.12 3.13
CA PRO A 33 -2.58 13.01 2.64
C PRO A 33 -1.21 12.61 3.20
N GLY A 34 -0.23 12.46 2.32
CA GLY A 34 1.13 12.03 2.69
C GLY A 34 1.34 10.52 2.77
N SER A 35 0.29 9.69 2.65
CA SER A 35 0.44 8.23 2.58
C SER A 35 1.33 7.83 1.39
N THR A 36 1.98 6.67 1.46
CA THR A 36 2.79 6.16 0.33
C THR A 36 1.98 5.18 -0.51
N LEU A 37 1.83 5.46 -1.80
CA LEU A 37 1.14 4.58 -2.75
C LEU A 37 2.15 3.68 -3.49
N TYR A 38 2.11 2.38 -3.22
CA TYR A 38 2.91 1.37 -3.90
C TYR A 38 2.10 0.67 -5.00
N ALA A 39 2.62 0.67 -6.22
CA ALA A 39 1.95 0.08 -7.38
C ALA A 39 2.87 -0.84 -8.20
N ALA A 40 2.34 -1.93 -8.73
CA ALA A 40 3.11 -2.83 -9.59
C ALA A 40 3.65 -2.10 -10.84
N ALA A 41 4.94 -2.27 -11.15
CA ALA A 41 5.64 -1.52 -12.19
C ALA A 41 5.05 -1.67 -13.60
N LYS A 42 4.34 -2.77 -13.89
CA LYS A 42 3.60 -2.94 -15.17
C LYS A 42 2.51 -1.88 -15.40
N TYR A 43 2.16 -1.11 -14.38
CA TYR A 43 1.20 0.00 -14.45
C TYR A 43 1.87 1.38 -14.35
N ARG A 44 3.18 1.45 -14.58
CA ARG A 44 3.95 2.71 -14.54
C ARG A 44 3.32 3.75 -15.47
N GLY A 45 3.10 4.96 -14.95
CA GLY A 45 2.48 6.08 -15.67
C GLY A 45 0.96 6.15 -15.57
N LEU A 46 0.30 5.16 -14.93
CA LEU A 46 -1.15 5.20 -14.69
C LEU A 46 -1.54 5.85 -13.36
N LEU A 47 -0.57 6.05 -12.46
CA LEU A 47 -0.75 6.70 -11.17
C LEU A 47 0.34 7.76 -10.96
N GLU A 48 -0.09 8.95 -10.56
CA GLU A 48 0.83 10.03 -10.17
C GLU A 48 1.37 9.80 -8.76
N GLY A 49 2.65 10.09 -8.53
CA GLY A 49 3.28 9.99 -7.20
C GLY A 49 3.44 8.57 -6.63
N ALA A 50 3.04 7.53 -7.37
CA ALA A 50 3.20 6.15 -6.91
C ALA A 50 4.66 5.69 -6.93
N VAL A 51 5.04 4.95 -5.90
CA VAL A 51 6.28 4.18 -5.83
C VAL A 51 6.06 2.86 -6.56
N TYR A 52 6.70 2.72 -7.72
CA TYR A 52 6.57 1.51 -8.53
C TYR A 52 7.53 0.43 -8.08
N PHE A 53 7.02 -0.79 -7.97
CA PHE A 53 7.78 -1.95 -7.50
C PHE A 53 7.77 -3.08 -8.54
N GLU A 54 8.90 -3.79 -8.65
CA GLU A 54 9.10 -4.90 -9.60
C GLU A 54 9.18 -6.25 -8.88
N GLU A 55 9.56 -6.24 -7.59
CA GLU A 55 9.70 -7.44 -6.80
C GLU A 55 8.35 -8.11 -6.45
N PRO A 56 8.36 -9.39 -6.07
CA PRO A 56 7.20 -10.02 -5.46
C PRO A 56 6.71 -9.26 -4.23
N ILE A 57 5.38 -9.23 -4.03
CA ILE A 57 4.75 -8.47 -2.94
C ILE A 57 5.32 -8.80 -1.56
N LYS A 58 5.70 -10.06 -1.30
CA LYS A 58 6.32 -10.48 -0.04
C LYS A 58 7.63 -9.75 0.22
N GLU A 59 8.47 -9.58 -0.80
CA GLU A 59 9.76 -8.90 -0.68
C GLU A 59 9.59 -7.40 -0.50
N LEU A 60 8.64 -6.78 -1.21
CA LEU A 60 8.27 -5.38 -0.99
C LEU A 60 7.80 -5.16 0.45
N LEU A 61 6.97 -6.06 0.98
CA LEU A 61 6.45 -5.93 2.33
C LEU A 61 7.54 -6.10 3.39
N LEU A 62 8.48 -7.03 3.23
CA LEU A 62 9.63 -7.12 4.16
C LEU A 62 10.40 -5.80 4.28
N LYS A 63 10.56 -5.06 3.18
CA LYS A 63 11.25 -3.76 3.15
C LYS A 63 10.40 -2.63 3.72
N THR A 64 9.10 -2.62 3.42
CA THR A 64 8.21 -1.48 3.70
C THR A 64 7.45 -1.61 5.01
N TRP A 65 7.30 -2.83 5.55
CA TRP A 65 6.59 -3.08 6.81
C TRP A 65 7.07 -2.20 7.97
N PRO A 66 8.39 -2.11 8.29
CA PRO A 66 8.83 -1.28 9.41
C PRO A 66 8.77 0.24 9.12
N LEU A 67 8.54 0.64 7.87
CA LEU A 67 8.53 2.06 7.48
C LEU A 67 7.20 2.74 7.76
N HIS A 68 6.13 1.97 7.96
CA HIS A 68 4.75 2.46 8.06
C HIS A 68 4.09 1.93 9.32
N ASP A 69 3.21 2.74 9.91
CA ASP A 69 2.40 2.36 11.08
C ASP A 69 1.06 1.72 10.66
N GLY A 70 0.65 1.89 9.40
CA GLY A 70 -0.58 1.34 8.84
C GLY A 70 -0.41 0.85 7.40
N HIS A 71 -1.11 -0.23 7.06
CA HIS A 71 -1.04 -0.86 5.73
C HIS A 71 -2.44 -1.09 5.17
N VAL A 72 -2.69 -0.60 3.97
CA VAL A 72 -3.94 -0.78 3.22
C VAL A 72 -3.65 -1.57 1.95
N PHE A 73 -4.26 -2.76 1.84
CA PHE A 73 -4.05 -3.65 0.70
C PHE A 73 -5.25 -3.62 -0.24
N VAL A 74 -5.04 -3.12 -1.46
CA VAL A 74 -6.05 -3.10 -2.53
C VAL A 74 -5.75 -4.23 -3.52
N MET A 75 -6.08 -5.45 -3.11
CA MET A 75 -5.88 -6.70 -3.84
C MET A 75 -6.70 -7.84 -3.20
N ALA A 76 -6.66 -9.04 -3.78
CA ALA A 76 -7.33 -10.20 -3.18
C ALA A 76 -6.70 -10.56 -1.82
N SER A 77 -7.53 -10.82 -0.81
CA SER A 77 -7.10 -11.15 0.55
C SER A 77 -6.16 -12.35 0.62
N GLY A 78 -6.37 -13.36 -0.22
CA GLY A 78 -5.48 -14.52 -0.29
C GLY A 78 -4.04 -14.18 -0.69
N ILE A 79 -3.80 -13.14 -1.49
CA ILE A 79 -2.45 -12.65 -1.79
C ILE A 79 -1.84 -12.03 -0.54
N VAL A 80 -2.60 -11.16 0.14
CA VAL A 80 -2.17 -10.46 1.35
C VAL A 80 -1.79 -11.46 2.43
N LEU A 81 -2.68 -12.41 2.74
CA LEU A 81 -2.46 -13.40 3.79
C LEU A 81 -1.22 -14.26 3.52
N ARG A 82 -0.97 -14.69 2.28
CA ARG A 82 0.26 -15.42 1.94
C ARG A 82 1.53 -14.57 2.04
N ALA A 83 1.41 -13.25 1.97
CA ALA A 83 2.54 -12.35 2.05
C ALA A 83 2.89 -11.96 3.51
N ILE A 84 1.88 -11.85 4.39
CA ILE A 84 2.05 -11.39 5.78
C ILE A 84 1.98 -12.51 6.83
N ALA A 85 1.42 -13.68 6.49
CA ALA A 85 1.35 -14.79 7.43
C ALA A 85 2.77 -15.31 7.77
N PRO A 86 2.98 -15.81 9.01
CA PRO A 86 4.23 -16.44 9.43
C PRO A 86 4.66 -17.61 8.54
#